data_AF-A0A814JWB2-F1
#
_entry.id   AF-A0A814JWB2-F1
#
_cell.length_a   1.000
_cell.length_b   1.000
_cell.length_c   1.000
_cell.angle_alpha   90.00
_cell.angle_beta   90.00
_cell.angle_gamma   90.00
#
_symmetry.space_group_name_H-M   'P 1'
#
loop_
_entity.id
_entity.type
_entity.pdbx_description
1 polymer ?
#
loop_
_entity_poly.entity_id
_entity_poly.type
_entity_poly.pdbx_seq_one_letter_code
_entity_poly.pdbx_strand_id
1 'polypeptide(L)'
;MAFVLNRTLGPIVSRRLLQRAITTATTEQQHRFRSRLPFNTVVLFVPQQEAWVVERMGKFYKTLNPGLNLLLPVIDRISYVQSLKEIAIEVPSQTAISKDNVTLNIDGVLYLKVFDPYLASYGVEDAEFAVTQLAQTTMRSEIGKISLDTVFRERESLNTGIVDAINKAAKAWGINCLRYEIRDIRLPPKVQEAMQMQVEAERRKRATILESEGIRESQINKAEGTKQATILASEGFRLEQINNATGEADAIRAKAQARAEALKIISDQLHAEEGRNAASLQIAEQYVHAFGNLARTNNTILLPSNTGDMSSMVASALSIYNNLQSKDRQGFLTQSAPSIPSSPSTPQPADTKLTGDAMSAKEMFVVATLDDTVSIAPHLFNEQLSTIVAEELDRKLANTIFQELGLCICLYDILSMGDCILLPSDANFHIKVKFRYVVFRPNIDEILVGKIRSSSKDGITVTLGFFDDILIPSTKLQHPSRFIEAEQTWAWQYETGDETHDLVMEIGEEIRFRVVQEIFEDTAPKESPNSGASITQTANDDDKKIPYTIIGSISEPGLGLKSWWTETS
;
A
#
# COMPACT_ATOMS: atom_id res chain seq x y z
N MET A 1 -13.63 31.41 63.96
CA MET A 1 -14.87 32.05 63.45
C MET A 1 -14.44 32.99 62.34
N ALA A 2 -14.86 32.91 61.08
CA ALA A 2 -15.87 32.09 60.42
C ALA A 2 -15.40 31.83 58.99
N PHE A 3 -15.42 30.56 58.60
CA PHE A 3 -15.54 30.10 57.22
C PHE A 3 -17.01 30.32 56.79
N VAL A 4 -17.26 30.37 55.47
CA VAL A 4 -18.57 30.41 54.79
C VAL A 4 -19.13 31.81 54.51
N LEU A 5 -18.91 32.31 53.28
CA LEU A 5 -19.88 32.99 52.40
C LEU A 5 -19.15 33.69 51.24
N ASN A 6 -18.96 32.99 50.11
CA ASN A 6 -19.35 33.52 48.80
C ASN A 6 -19.12 32.48 47.71
N ARG A 7 -20.17 31.72 47.41
CA ARG A 7 -20.34 30.94 46.19
C ARG A 7 -21.63 31.45 45.59
N THR A 8 -21.54 32.33 44.59
CA THR A 8 -22.57 32.62 43.55
C THR A 8 -22.15 33.87 42.78
N LEU A 9 -21.54 33.68 41.61
CA LEU A 9 -21.65 34.47 40.37
C LEU A 9 -20.59 33.94 39.38
N GLY A 10 -21.05 33.53 38.19
CA GLY A 10 -20.42 32.50 37.35
C GLY A 10 -19.23 32.91 36.46
N PRO A 11 -18.60 31.93 35.77
CA PRO A 11 -17.52 32.15 34.83
C PRO A 11 -18.05 32.15 33.39
N ILE A 12 -18.79 33.19 32.97
CA ILE A 12 -19.32 33.26 31.58
C ILE A 12 -18.74 34.45 30.78
N VAL A 13 -18.11 35.43 31.42
CA VAL A 13 -17.59 36.61 30.71
C VAL A 13 -16.11 36.48 30.30
N SER A 14 -15.31 35.65 30.98
CA SER A 14 -13.86 35.59 30.71
C SER A 14 -13.43 34.66 29.57
N ARG A 15 -14.31 33.79 29.04
CA ARG A 15 -13.95 32.86 27.94
C ARG A 15 -14.06 33.49 26.54
N ARG A 16 -14.97 34.44 26.32
CA ARG A 16 -15.12 35.13 25.01
C ARG A 16 -14.01 36.13 24.73
N LEU A 17 -13.45 36.76 25.77
CA LEU A 17 -12.28 37.63 25.62
C LEU A 17 -10.99 36.83 25.42
N LEU A 18 -10.85 35.67 26.07
CA LEU A 18 -9.73 34.76 25.83
C LEU A 18 -9.82 34.09 24.45
N GLN A 19 -11.01 33.69 23.98
CA GLN A 19 -11.15 33.16 22.62
C GLN A 19 -10.90 34.21 21.54
N ARG A 20 -11.32 35.47 21.73
CA ARG A 20 -10.95 36.55 20.80
C ARG A 20 -9.45 36.88 20.83
N ALA A 21 -8.79 36.74 21.97
CA ALA A 21 -7.34 36.92 22.08
C ALA A 21 -6.55 35.77 21.44
N ILE A 22 -7.12 34.56 21.37
CA ILE A 22 -6.47 33.39 20.77
C ILE A 22 -6.68 33.35 19.24
N THR A 23 -7.78 33.90 18.70
CA THR A 23 -7.99 33.97 17.23
C THR A 23 -7.16 35.06 16.54
N THR A 24 -6.54 35.98 17.29
CA THR A 24 -5.59 36.98 16.73
C THR A 24 -4.13 36.54 16.81
N ALA A 25 -3.85 35.30 17.22
CA ALA A 25 -2.49 34.77 17.39
C ALA A 25 -2.09 33.83 16.24
N THR A 26 -2.25 34.26 14.99
CA THR A 26 -1.66 33.59 13.81
C THR A 26 -1.52 34.62 12.71
N THR A 27 -0.50 35.47 12.81
CA THR A 27 0.28 36.08 11.72
C THR A 27 1.36 36.90 12.44
N GLU A 28 2.32 36.22 13.08
CA GLU A 28 3.61 36.86 13.33
C GLU A 28 4.30 36.97 11.97
N GLN A 29 3.96 38.01 11.20
CA GLN A 29 4.85 38.45 10.15
C GLN A 29 6.18 38.77 10.84
N GLN A 30 7.24 38.06 10.47
CA GLN A 30 8.60 38.36 10.86
C GLN A 30 9.04 39.70 10.23
N HIS A 31 8.36 40.79 10.57
CA HIS A 31 8.89 42.12 10.39
C HIS A 31 10.13 42.20 11.25
N ARG A 32 11.23 42.71 10.68
CA ARG A 32 12.44 43.04 11.45
C ARG A 32 12.00 43.65 12.77
N PHE A 33 12.41 43.05 13.89
CA PHE A 33 12.43 43.79 15.15
C PHE A 33 13.17 45.08 14.82
N ARG A 34 12.45 46.22 14.81
CA ARG A 34 13.05 47.54 14.66
C ARG A 34 14.02 47.64 15.82
N SER A 35 15.28 47.29 15.55
CA SER A 35 16.40 47.55 16.43
C SER A 35 16.24 49.02 16.79
N ARG A 36 16.08 49.30 18.10
CA ARG A 36 15.97 50.68 18.57
C ARG A 36 17.15 51.43 17.96
N LEU A 37 16.88 52.49 17.21
CA LEU A 37 17.92 53.26 16.55
C LEU A 37 18.98 53.63 17.61
N PRO A 38 20.24 53.20 17.44
CA PRO A 38 21.25 53.40 18.47
C PRO A 38 21.48 54.89 18.68
N PHE A 39 21.60 55.30 19.95
CA PHE A 39 21.91 56.68 20.29
C PHE A 39 23.37 57.01 19.92
N ASN A 40 23.57 58.17 19.27
CA ASN A 40 24.89 58.61 18.84
C ASN A 40 25.75 58.99 20.05
N THR A 41 26.76 58.15 20.36
CA THR A 41 27.67 58.31 21.51
C THR A 41 29.08 58.76 21.08
N VAL A 42 29.19 59.54 19.99
CA VAL A 42 30.45 60.02 19.36
C VAL A 42 31.28 58.91 18.72
N VAL A 43 31.60 57.88 19.50
CA VAL A 43 32.28 56.66 19.09
C VAL A 43 31.24 55.55 18.97
N LEU A 44 31.10 54.99 17.78
CA LEU A 44 30.11 53.96 17.48
C LEU A 44 30.81 52.74 16.92
N PHE A 45 30.41 51.58 17.43
CA PHE A 45 30.83 50.29 16.93
C PHE A 45 29.69 49.71 16.12
N VAL A 46 29.88 49.62 14.80
CA VAL A 46 28.90 48.99 13.90
C VAL A 46 29.16 47.48 13.92
N PRO A 47 28.18 46.65 14.31
CA PRO A 47 28.32 45.20 14.29
C PRO A 47 28.64 44.65 12.90
N GLN A 48 29.26 43.47 12.86
CA GLN A 48 29.52 42.77 11.61
C GLN A 48 28.20 42.39 10.91
N GLN A 49 28.17 42.50 9.58
CA GLN A 49 26.97 42.28 8.75
C GLN A 49 25.81 43.26 9.03
N GLU A 50 26.11 44.44 9.56
CA GLU A 50 25.18 45.56 9.63
C GLU A 50 25.76 46.79 8.91
N ALA A 51 24.88 47.59 8.32
CA ALA A 51 25.20 48.87 7.73
C ALA A 51 24.25 49.93 8.27
N TRP A 52 24.82 51.01 8.80
CA TRP A 52 24.03 52.10 9.38
C TRP A 52 24.07 53.31 8.46
N VAL A 53 22.89 53.84 8.12
CA VAL A 53 22.74 54.99 7.23
C VAL A 53 22.60 56.25 8.08
N VAL A 54 23.50 57.21 7.84
CA VAL A 54 23.59 58.44 8.64
C VAL A 54 23.11 59.64 7.84
N GLU A 55 22.28 60.44 8.48
CA GLU A 55 21.84 61.75 8.01
C GLU A 55 22.50 62.87 8.80
N ARG A 56 22.95 63.90 8.08
CA ARG A 56 23.44 65.16 8.64
C ARG A 56 22.42 66.24 8.33
N MET A 57 21.82 66.81 9.39
CA MET A 57 20.76 67.83 9.25
C MET A 57 19.61 67.40 8.29
N GLY A 58 19.26 66.11 8.30
CA GLY A 58 18.20 65.55 7.47
C GLY A 58 18.59 65.23 6.01
N LYS A 59 19.86 65.42 5.62
CA LYS A 59 20.37 64.98 4.32
C LYS A 59 21.27 63.75 4.50
N PHE A 60 21.19 62.78 3.58
CA PHE A 60 22.14 61.66 3.55
C PHE A 60 23.59 62.15 3.55
N TYR A 61 24.41 61.61 4.45
CA TYR A 61 25.82 61.93 4.56
C TYR A 61 26.72 60.76 4.13
N LYS A 62 26.63 59.62 4.81
CA LYS A 62 27.39 58.41 4.49
C LYS A 62 26.75 57.15 5.09
N THR A 63 27.11 56.00 4.53
CA THR A 63 26.83 54.68 5.09
C THR A 63 28.04 54.22 5.92
N LEU A 64 27.80 53.76 7.14
CA LEU A 64 28.84 53.24 8.02
C LEU A 64 29.03 51.75 7.77
N ASN A 65 30.28 51.37 7.48
CA ASN A 65 30.69 49.96 7.37
C ASN A 65 31.00 49.38 8.76
N PRO A 66 31.04 48.04 8.90
CA PRO A 66 31.38 47.37 10.16
C PRO A 66 32.70 47.86 10.75
N GLY A 67 32.72 48.05 12.08
CA GLY A 67 33.90 48.52 12.82
C GLY A 67 33.73 49.88 13.48
N LEU A 68 34.87 50.52 13.79
CA LEU A 68 34.94 51.78 14.53
C LEU A 68 34.58 52.96 13.63
N ASN A 69 33.53 53.70 14.00
CA ASN A 69 33.10 54.90 13.30
C ASN A 69 32.98 56.08 14.26
N LEU A 70 33.43 57.25 13.80
CA LEU A 70 33.31 58.52 14.51
C LEU A 70 32.21 59.37 13.88
N LEU A 71 31.28 59.85 14.71
CA LEU A 71 30.19 60.75 14.32
C LEU A 71 30.12 61.93 15.28
N LEU A 72 29.63 63.06 14.79
CA LEU A 72 29.41 64.22 15.64
C LEU A 72 28.04 64.12 16.32
N PRO A 73 27.96 64.10 17.67
CA PRO A 73 26.68 64.12 18.36
C PRO A 73 25.93 65.41 18.02
N VAL A 74 24.60 65.38 18.06
CA VAL A 74 23.68 66.49 17.68
C VAL A 74 23.52 66.72 16.18
N ILE A 75 24.62 66.75 15.40
CA ILE A 75 24.58 67.04 13.96
C ILE A 75 24.27 65.79 13.13
N ASP A 76 24.89 64.66 13.47
CA ASP A 76 24.75 63.39 12.76
C ASP A 76 23.73 62.49 13.49
N ARG A 77 22.72 62.00 12.76
CA ARG A 77 21.67 61.10 13.25
C ARG A 77 21.68 59.80 12.44
N ILE A 78 21.61 58.66 13.13
CA ILE A 78 21.42 57.35 12.50
C ILE A 78 19.92 57.20 12.20
N SER A 79 19.57 57.17 10.91
CA SER A 79 18.18 57.15 10.45
C SER A 79 17.71 55.74 10.17
N TYR A 80 18.59 54.90 9.58
CA TYR A 80 18.26 53.52 9.22
C TYR A 80 19.38 52.55 9.60
N VAL A 81 18.99 51.35 10.05
CA VAL A 81 19.88 50.22 10.33
C VAL A 81 19.47 49.08 9.41
N GLN A 82 20.35 48.70 8.50
CA GLN A 82 20.13 47.63 7.52
C GLN A 82 21.01 46.44 7.88
N SER A 83 20.40 45.25 7.94
CA SER A 83 21.15 43.99 8.06
C SER A 83 21.59 43.56 6.67
N LEU A 84 22.87 43.19 6.52
CA LEU A 84 23.45 42.63 5.30
C LEU A 84 23.34 41.10 5.26
N LYS A 85 22.76 40.49 6.30
CA LYS A 85 22.51 39.04 6.37
C LYS A 85 21.40 38.64 5.40
N GLU A 86 21.47 37.39 4.95
CA GLU A 86 20.38 36.77 4.20
C GLU A 86 19.15 36.59 5.10
N ILE A 87 17.99 36.92 4.58
CA ILE A 87 16.70 36.75 5.26
C ILE A 87 15.76 35.94 4.36
N ALA A 88 14.92 35.14 4.98
CA ALA A 88 13.86 34.38 4.31
C ALA A 88 12.53 35.09 4.57
N ILE A 89 11.78 35.37 3.51
CA ILE A 89 10.45 35.99 3.58
C ILE A 89 9.46 35.05 2.91
N GLU A 90 8.38 34.73 3.64
CA GLU A 90 7.30 33.92 3.10
C GLU A 90 6.43 34.75 2.13
N VAL A 91 6.21 34.20 0.94
CA VAL A 91 5.28 34.75 -0.03
C VAL A 91 3.91 34.08 0.19
N PRO A 92 2.84 34.85 0.42
CA PRO A 92 1.53 34.28 0.69
C PRO A 92 1.01 33.52 -0.53
N SER A 93 0.20 32.49 -0.27
CA SER A 93 -0.38 31.63 -1.30
C SER A 93 -1.23 32.41 -2.30
N GLN A 94 -1.02 32.18 -3.59
CA GLN A 94 -1.75 32.82 -4.69
C GLN A 94 -2.35 31.79 -5.63
N THR A 95 -3.57 32.05 -6.10
CA THR A 95 -4.19 31.30 -7.19
C THR A 95 -3.66 31.81 -8.53
N ALA A 96 -3.11 30.91 -9.33
CA ALA A 96 -2.65 31.16 -10.68
C ALA A 96 -3.34 30.18 -11.65
N ILE A 97 -3.40 30.56 -12.92
CA ILE A 97 -3.94 29.72 -14.00
C ILE A 97 -2.76 29.34 -14.90
N SER A 98 -2.53 28.04 -15.09
CA SER A 98 -1.50 27.55 -16.01
C SER A 98 -1.90 27.75 -17.47
N LYS A 99 -0.97 27.48 -18.40
CA LYS A 99 -1.26 27.49 -19.85
C LYS A 99 -2.39 26.53 -20.25
N ASP A 100 -2.58 25.46 -19.50
CA ASP A 100 -3.62 24.45 -19.75
C ASP A 100 -4.98 24.81 -19.15
N ASN A 101 -5.15 26.07 -18.73
CA ASN A 101 -6.37 26.58 -18.11
C ASN A 101 -6.76 25.86 -16.80
N VAL A 102 -5.76 25.34 -16.07
CA VAL A 102 -5.95 24.72 -14.76
C VAL A 102 -5.62 25.74 -13.68
N THR A 103 -6.54 25.92 -12.74
CA THR A 103 -6.31 26.73 -11.53
C THR A 103 -5.43 25.95 -10.56
N LEU A 104 -4.42 26.60 -10.01
CA LEU A 104 -3.51 26.01 -9.04
C LEU A 104 -3.12 27.07 -7.99
N ASN A 105 -2.94 26.63 -6.75
CA ASN A 105 -2.51 27.47 -5.63
C ASN A 105 -1.04 27.20 -5.34
N ILE A 106 -0.23 28.25 -5.37
CA ILE A 106 1.21 28.16 -5.10
C ILE A 106 1.61 29.15 -4.03
N ASP A 107 2.47 28.70 -3.15
CA ASP A 107 3.21 29.51 -2.18
C ASP A 107 4.72 29.25 -2.30
N GLY A 108 5.50 30.10 -1.66
CA GLY A 108 6.96 29.98 -1.73
C GLY A 108 7.66 30.87 -0.72
N VAL A 109 8.97 30.69 -0.65
CA VAL A 109 9.86 31.45 0.23
C VAL A 109 10.91 32.13 -0.62
N LEU A 110 11.15 33.39 -0.31
CA LEU A 110 12.08 34.26 -1.01
C LEU A 110 13.28 34.54 -0.11
N TYR A 111 14.49 34.32 -0.64
CA TYR A 111 15.72 34.60 0.08
C TYR A 111 16.35 35.87 -0.45
N LEU A 112 16.39 36.88 0.39
CA LEU A 112 16.83 38.23 0.05
C LEU A 112 18.08 38.61 0.81
N LYS A 113 18.92 39.43 0.17
CA LYS A 113 20.07 40.07 0.80
C LYS A 113 20.17 41.52 0.37
N VAL A 114 20.32 42.42 1.33
CA VAL A 114 20.62 43.83 1.04
C VAL A 114 22.05 43.94 0.52
N PHE A 115 22.23 44.49 -0.68
CA PHE A 115 23.54 44.76 -1.26
C PHE A 115 23.93 46.23 -1.12
N ASP A 116 22.98 47.15 -1.33
CA ASP A 116 23.17 48.58 -1.16
C ASP A 116 22.27 49.14 -0.05
N PRO A 117 22.83 49.49 1.13
CA PRO A 117 22.07 50.02 2.26
C PRO A 117 21.44 51.38 1.99
N TYR A 118 22.02 52.19 1.10
CA TYR A 118 21.51 53.51 0.76
C TYR A 118 20.23 53.39 -0.08
N LEU A 119 20.30 52.63 -1.17
CA LEU A 119 19.13 52.36 -2.02
C LEU A 119 18.03 51.59 -1.28
N ALA A 120 18.39 50.67 -0.38
CA ALA A 120 17.41 49.95 0.45
C ALA A 120 16.69 50.84 1.47
N SER A 121 17.26 51.98 1.85
CA SER A 121 16.66 52.89 2.83
C SER A 121 15.87 54.04 2.19
N TYR A 122 16.30 54.53 1.02
CA TYR A 122 15.67 55.67 0.35
C TYR A 122 14.98 55.32 -0.97
N GLY A 123 15.24 54.15 -1.56
CA GLY A 123 14.67 53.76 -2.84
C GLY A 123 13.20 53.35 -2.76
N VAL A 124 12.76 52.82 -1.62
CA VAL A 124 11.37 52.40 -1.36
C VAL A 124 11.10 52.42 0.15
N GLU A 125 9.86 52.73 0.55
CA GLU A 125 9.49 52.84 1.97
C GLU A 125 9.60 51.50 2.72
N ASP A 126 9.07 50.43 2.12
CA ASP A 126 9.21 49.05 2.60
C ASP A 126 9.63 48.16 1.43
N ALA A 127 10.92 47.85 1.39
CA ALA A 127 11.52 47.07 0.33
C ALA A 127 11.12 45.58 0.39
N GLU A 128 10.89 45.05 1.59
CA GLU A 128 10.51 43.64 1.81
C GLU A 128 9.08 43.40 1.33
N PHE A 129 8.17 44.30 1.69
CA PHE A 129 6.80 44.28 1.21
C PHE A 129 6.72 44.45 -0.32
N ALA A 130 7.42 45.46 -0.87
CA ALA A 130 7.41 45.73 -2.31
C ALA A 130 7.92 44.52 -3.13
N VAL A 131 9.02 43.89 -2.68
CA VAL A 131 9.56 42.70 -3.33
C VAL A 131 8.60 41.50 -3.20
N THR A 132 7.94 41.33 -2.05
CA THR A 132 6.95 40.25 -1.87
C THR A 132 5.76 40.40 -2.83
N GLN A 133 5.26 41.61 -3.02
CA GLN A 133 4.17 41.89 -3.97
C GLN A 133 4.59 41.69 -5.43
N LEU A 134 5.83 42.09 -5.75
CA LEU A 134 6.41 41.82 -7.06
C LEU A 134 6.54 40.31 -7.29
N ALA A 135 7.04 39.56 -6.30
CA ALA A 135 7.19 38.11 -6.38
C ALA A 135 5.85 37.40 -6.64
N GLN A 136 4.76 37.79 -5.96
CA GLN A 136 3.42 37.26 -6.24
C GLN A 136 2.97 37.50 -7.68
N THR A 137 3.24 38.70 -8.22
CA THR A 137 2.83 39.09 -9.56
C THR A 137 3.65 38.36 -10.62
N THR A 138 4.97 38.27 -10.42
CA THR A 138 5.90 37.53 -11.28
C THR A 138 5.59 36.04 -11.27
N MET A 139 5.36 35.44 -10.09
CA MET A 139 4.99 34.03 -9.96
C MET A 139 3.73 33.72 -10.78
N ARG A 140 2.67 34.52 -10.62
CA ARG A 140 1.43 34.36 -11.40
C ARG A 140 1.66 34.44 -12.91
N SER A 141 2.53 35.35 -13.37
CA SER A 141 2.83 35.53 -14.79
C SER A 141 3.68 34.38 -15.36
N GLU A 142 4.68 33.89 -14.63
CA GLU A 142 5.54 32.80 -15.09
C GLU A 142 4.77 31.47 -15.19
N ILE A 143 3.93 31.16 -14.20
CA ILE A 143 3.07 29.98 -14.22
C ILE A 143 2.13 29.99 -15.45
N GLY A 144 1.60 31.16 -15.82
CA GLY A 144 0.70 31.28 -16.97
C GLY A 144 1.35 30.98 -18.32
N LYS A 145 2.69 31.01 -18.42
CA LYS A 145 3.43 30.72 -19.66
C LYS A 145 3.70 29.22 -19.88
N ILE A 146 3.65 28.43 -18.81
CA ILE A 146 4.05 27.01 -18.81
C ILE A 146 2.85 26.09 -18.57
N SER A 147 2.94 24.86 -19.08
CA SER A 147 1.94 23.81 -18.84
C SER A 147 2.07 23.20 -17.45
N LEU A 148 0.99 22.62 -16.94
CA LEU A 148 0.90 22.04 -15.60
C LEU A 148 1.96 20.96 -15.37
N ASP A 149 2.15 20.06 -16.34
CA ASP A 149 3.15 18.98 -16.25
C ASP A 149 4.59 19.52 -16.17
N THR A 150 4.89 20.57 -16.95
CA THR A 150 6.21 21.23 -16.95
C THR A 150 6.48 21.92 -15.62
N VAL A 151 5.46 22.50 -14.96
CA VAL A 151 5.59 23.07 -13.61
C VAL A 151 6.10 22.03 -12.60
N PHE A 152 5.66 20.76 -12.71
CA PHE A 152 6.12 19.69 -11.83
C PHE A 152 7.49 19.14 -12.22
N ARG A 153 7.77 18.99 -13.52
CA ARG A 153 9.04 18.42 -14.01
C ARG A 153 10.21 19.39 -13.92
N GLU A 154 9.99 20.68 -14.18
CA GLU A 154 11.04 21.69 -14.38
C GLU A 154 10.95 22.83 -13.35
N ARG A 155 10.75 22.49 -12.06
CA ARG A 155 10.64 23.48 -10.97
C ARG A 155 11.83 24.44 -10.89
N GLU A 156 13.05 23.95 -11.15
CA GLU A 156 14.27 24.76 -11.09
C GLU A 156 14.33 25.84 -12.19
N SER A 157 13.83 25.53 -13.38
CA SER A 157 13.72 26.48 -14.50
C SER A 157 12.78 27.63 -14.13
N LEU A 158 11.64 27.30 -13.52
CA LEU A 158 10.66 28.27 -13.01
C LEU A 158 11.28 29.17 -11.92
N ASN A 159 11.99 28.59 -10.95
CA ASN A 159 12.66 29.36 -9.90
C ASN A 159 13.68 30.36 -10.46
N THR A 160 14.48 29.93 -11.43
CA THR A 160 15.46 30.80 -12.09
C THR A 160 14.79 31.95 -12.84
N GLY A 161 13.69 31.67 -13.55
CA GLY A 161 12.89 32.68 -14.26
C GLY A 161 12.28 33.72 -13.30
N ILE A 162 11.74 33.28 -12.16
CA ILE A 162 11.20 34.18 -11.13
C ILE A 162 12.31 35.08 -10.56
N VAL A 163 13.46 34.50 -10.21
CA VAL A 163 14.59 35.25 -9.62
C VAL A 163 15.12 36.30 -10.60
N ASP A 164 15.28 35.98 -11.88
CA ASP A 164 15.72 36.95 -12.89
C ASP A 164 14.71 38.11 -13.07
N ALA A 165 13.42 37.79 -13.11
CA ALA A 165 12.37 38.79 -13.22
C ALA A 165 12.29 39.71 -11.98
N ILE A 166 12.43 39.17 -10.76
CA ILE A 166 12.46 39.95 -9.52
C ILE A 166 13.71 40.86 -9.48
N ASN A 167 14.88 40.32 -9.83
CA ASN A 167 16.15 41.06 -9.75
C ASN A 167 16.23 42.26 -10.71
N LYS A 168 15.44 42.29 -11.80
CA LYS A 168 15.36 43.46 -12.69
C LYS A 168 14.82 44.70 -11.97
N ALA A 169 13.82 44.54 -11.10
CA ALA A 169 13.27 45.64 -10.31
C ALA A 169 13.98 45.82 -8.96
N ALA A 170 14.40 44.73 -8.31
CA ALA A 170 15.03 44.76 -6.99
C ALA A 170 16.33 45.58 -6.93
N LYS A 171 17.05 45.70 -8.05
CA LYS A 171 18.24 46.56 -8.18
C LYS A 171 17.97 48.03 -7.84
N ALA A 172 16.79 48.56 -8.18
CA ALA A 172 16.42 49.94 -7.86
C ALA A 172 16.21 50.15 -6.34
N TRP A 173 15.93 49.06 -5.61
CA TRP A 173 15.69 49.07 -4.18
C TRP A 173 16.90 48.60 -3.36
N GLY A 174 18.07 48.38 -3.98
CA GLY A 174 19.27 47.95 -3.25
C GLY A 174 19.22 46.54 -2.66
N ILE A 175 18.23 45.72 -3.05
CA ILE A 175 18.06 44.33 -2.61
C ILE A 175 18.43 43.39 -3.75
N ASN A 176 19.07 42.28 -3.41
CA ASN A 176 19.33 41.17 -4.30
C ASN A 176 18.52 39.95 -3.86
N CYS A 177 17.75 39.37 -4.78
CA CYS A 177 17.12 38.08 -4.58
C CYS A 177 18.12 36.98 -4.92
N LEU A 178 18.47 36.17 -3.92
CA LEU A 178 19.42 35.07 -4.08
C LEU A 178 18.74 33.85 -4.70
N ARG A 179 17.58 33.47 -4.17
CA ARG A 179 16.79 32.35 -4.68
C ARG A 179 15.32 32.46 -4.29
N TYR A 180 14.49 31.80 -5.08
CA TYR A 180 13.07 31.57 -4.82
C TYR A 180 12.84 30.06 -4.71
N GLU A 181 12.22 29.63 -3.62
CA GLU A 181 11.88 28.22 -3.38
C GLU A 181 10.36 28.07 -3.32
N ILE A 182 9.78 27.31 -4.25
CA ILE A 182 8.37 26.93 -4.20
C ILE A 182 8.16 25.96 -3.04
N ARG A 183 7.20 26.26 -2.15
CA ARG A 183 6.90 25.42 -0.98
C ARG A 183 5.92 24.31 -1.33
N ASP A 184 4.71 24.65 -1.77
CA ASP A 184 3.68 23.70 -2.15
C ASP A 184 2.97 24.13 -3.46
N ILE A 185 2.44 23.15 -4.19
CA ILE A 185 1.62 23.35 -5.39
C ILE A 185 0.34 22.54 -5.21
N ARG A 186 -0.77 23.23 -4.95
CA ARG A 186 -2.06 22.62 -4.65
C ARG A 186 -3.00 22.76 -5.85
N LEU A 187 -3.43 21.63 -6.40
CA LEU A 187 -4.44 21.56 -7.45
C LEU A 187 -5.83 21.30 -6.85
N PRO A 188 -6.91 21.64 -7.57
CA PRO A 188 -8.25 21.13 -7.27
C PRO A 188 -8.25 19.59 -7.28
N PRO A 189 -8.93 18.93 -6.33
CA PRO A 189 -8.89 17.47 -6.17
C PRO A 189 -9.35 16.73 -7.42
N LYS A 190 -10.35 17.27 -8.14
CA LYS A 190 -10.86 16.69 -9.39
C LYS A 190 -9.80 16.56 -10.49
N VAL A 191 -8.90 17.54 -10.61
CA VAL A 191 -7.83 17.51 -11.62
C VAL A 191 -6.70 16.59 -11.19
N GLN A 192 -6.38 16.60 -9.89
CA GLN A 192 -5.37 15.71 -9.32
C GLN A 192 -5.75 14.24 -9.49
N GLU A 193 -7.00 13.89 -9.22
CA GLU A 193 -7.52 12.52 -9.35
C GLU A 193 -7.52 12.06 -10.82
N ALA A 194 -7.94 12.93 -11.75
CA ALA A 194 -7.87 12.65 -13.18
C ALA A 194 -6.43 12.43 -13.68
N MET A 195 -5.49 13.25 -13.22
CA MET A 195 -4.08 13.10 -13.56
C MET A 195 -3.49 11.81 -12.96
N GLN A 196 -3.85 11.47 -11.72
CA GLN A 196 -3.43 10.23 -11.08
C GLN A 196 -3.97 9.00 -11.81
N MET A 197 -5.25 9.00 -12.19
CA MET A 197 -5.85 7.94 -13.01
C MET A 197 -5.13 7.78 -14.35
N GLN A 198 -4.77 8.88 -15.00
CA GLN A 198 -4.02 8.85 -16.26
C GLN A 198 -2.61 8.23 -16.08
N VAL A 199 -1.88 8.64 -15.04
CA VAL A 199 -0.54 8.11 -14.74
C VAL A 199 -0.60 6.64 -14.35
N GLU A 200 -1.60 6.24 -13.55
CA GLU A 200 -1.82 4.84 -13.19
C GLU A 200 -2.19 3.99 -14.41
N ALA A 201 -3.05 4.48 -15.30
CA ALA A 201 -3.40 3.80 -16.54
C ALA A 201 -2.17 3.61 -17.44
N GLU A 202 -1.32 4.65 -17.57
CA GLU A 202 -0.08 4.55 -18.35
C GLU A 202 0.92 3.57 -17.71
N ARG A 203 1.07 3.60 -16.38
CA ARG A 203 1.91 2.65 -15.63
C ARG A 203 1.41 1.22 -15.79
N ARG A 204 0.10 0.98 -15.67
CA ARG A 204 -0.52 -0.33 -15.89
C ARG A 204 -0.26 -0.82 -17.31
N LYS A 205 -0.48 0.03 -18.32
CA LYS A 205 -0.21 -0.31 -19.73
C LYS A 205 1.25 -0.70 -19.94
N ARG A 206 2.19 0.08 -19.39
CA ARG A 206 3.63 -0.24 -19.48
C ARG A 206 3.98 -1.53 -18.76
N ALA A 207 3.42 -1.77 -17.57
CA ALA A 207 3.62 -3.01 -16.82
C ALA A 207 3.10 -4.23 -17.58
N THR A 208 1.90 -4.16 -18.17
CA THR A 208 1.32 -5.25 -18.96
C THR A 208 2.14 -5.54 -20.23
N ILE A 209 2.65 -4.52 -20.91
CA ILE A 209 3.53 -4.71 -22.08
C ILE A 209 4.81 -5.42 -21.64
N LEU A 210 5.45 -4.95 -20.58
CA LEU A 210 6.70 -5.52 -20.08
C LEU A 210 6.52 -6.96 -19.55
N GLU A 211 5.39 -7.25 -18.91
CA GLU A 211 5.03 -8.61 -18.47
C GLU A 211 4.80 -9.53 -19.67
N SER A 212 4.06 -9.07 -20.69
CA SER A 212 3.84 -9.83 -21.93
C SER A 212 5.15 -10.11 -22.67
N GLU A 213 6.05 -9.12 -22.75
CA GLU A 213 7.39 -9.28 -23.31
C GLU A 213 8.22 -10.27 -22.50
N GLY A 214 8.20 -10.17 -21.16
CA GLY A 214 8.90 -11.09 -20.26
C GLY A 214 8.40 -12.54 -20.36
N ILE A 215 7.07 -12.75 -20.46
CA ILE A 215 6.48 -14.07 -20.66
C ILE A 215 6.91 -14.64 -22.02
N ARG A 216 6.84 -13.82 -23.08
CA ARG A 216 7.26 -14.23 -24.42
C ARG A 216 8.73 -14.65 -24.43
N GLU A 217 9.60 -13.83 -23.87
CA GLU A 217 11.05 -14.11 -23.81
C GLU A 217 11.34 -15.36 -22.95
N SER A 218 10.66 -15.50 -21.81
CA SER A 218 10.77 -16.70 -20.96
C SER A 218 10.35 -17.98 -21.68
N GLN A 219 9.25 -17.94 -22.46
CA GLN A 219 8.78 -19.08 -23.25
C GLN A 219 9.76 -19.45 -24.37
N ILE A 220 10.33 -18.47 -25.05
CA ILE A 220 11.36 -18.69 -26.08
C ILE A 220 12.58 -19.36 -25.45
N ASN A 221 13.09 -18.84 -24.34
CA ASN A 221 14.24 -19.39 -23.64
C ASN A 221 14.00 -20.83 -23.15
N LYS A 222 12.80 -21.12 -22.65
CA LYS A 222 12.42 -22.50 -22.27
C LYS A 222 12.37 -23.43 -23.48
N ALA A 223 11.75 -23.02 -24.58
CA ALA A 223 11.66 -23.82 -25.79
C ALA A 223 13.06 -24.11 -26.37
N GLU A 224 13.92 -23.10 -26.43
CA GLU A 224 15.31 -23.23 -26.86
C GLU A 224 16.09 -24.18 -25.95
N GLY A 225 15.95 -24.04 -24.62
CA GLY A 225 16.55 -24.95 -23.65
C GLY A 225 16.11 -26.41 -23.83
N THR A 226 14.80 -26.65 -24.04
CA THR A 226 14.29 -28.02 -24.28
C THR A 226 14.77 -28.60 -25.61
N LYS A 227 14.85 -27.79 -26.67
CA LYS A 227 15.40 -28.19 -27.97
C LYS A 227 16.87 -28.60 -27.83
N GLN A 228 17.68 -27.76 -27.19
CA GLN A 228 19.09 -28.05 -26.95
C GLN A 228 19.28 -29.29 -26.09
N ALA A 229 18.50 -29.44 -25.01
CA ALA A 229 18.53 -30.63 -24.16
C ALA A 229 18.19 -31.91 -24.94
N THR A 230 17.19 -31.86 -25.82
CA THR A 230 16.78 -33.01 -26.65
C THR A 230 17.85 -33.40 -27.67
N ILE A 231 18.51 -32.41 -28.28
CA ILE A 231 19.63 -32.64 -29.22
C ILE A 231 20.80 -33.29 -28.48
N LEU A 232 21.21 -32.71 -27.34
CA LEU A 232 22.31 -33.24 -26.54
C LEU A 232 22.02 -34.66 -26.02
N ALA A 233 20.77 -34.94 -25.60
CA ALA A 233 20.35 -36.28 -25.21
C ALA A 233 20.44 -37.28 -26.37
N SER A 234 19.98 -36.88 -27.57
CA SER A 234 20.04 -37.73 -28.78
C SER A 234 21.49 -38.00 -29.21
N GLU A 235 22.36 -36.98 -29.13
CA GLU A 235 23.78 -37.12 -29.40
C GLU A 235 24.49 -38.00 -28.36
N GLY A 236 24.16 -37.82 -27.08
CA GLY A 236 24.64 -38.64 -25.98
C GLY A 236 24.28 -40.10 -26.15
N PHE A 237 23.02 -40.40 -26.47
CA PHE A 237 22.56 -41.77 -26.73
C PHE A 237 23.25 -42.41 -27.94
N ARG A 238 23.42 -41.66 -29.03
CA ARG A 238 24.17 -42.13 -30.22
C ARG A 238 25.62 -42.47 -29.86
N LEU A 239 26.29 -41.60 -29.11
CA LEU A 239 27.66 -41.81 -28.66
C LEU A 239 27.77 -43.00 -27.70
N GLU A 240 26.82 -43.14 -26.78
CA GLU A 240 26.75 -44.27 -25.86
C GLU A 240 26.60 -45.60 -26.63
N GLN A 241 25.71 -45.68 -27.62
CA GLN A 241 25.58 -46.88 -28.45
C GLN A 241 26.85 -47.21 -29.21
N ILE A 242 27.51 -46.21 -29.78
CA ILE A 242 28.79 -46.40 -30.48
C ILE A 242 29.84 -46.93 -29.50
N ASN A 243 29.97 -46.31 -28.33
CA ASN A 243 30.94 -46.70 -27.30
C ASN A 243 30.68 -48.12 -26.76
N ASN A 244 29.42 -48.50 -26.59
CA ASN A 244 29.04 -49.84 -26.17
C ASN A 244 29.38 -50.86 -27.27
N ALA A 245 29.04 -50.57 -28.53
CA ALA A 245 29.35 -51.45 -29.66
C ALA A 245 30.86 -51.61 -29.90
N THR A 246 31.64 -50.53 -29.77
CA THR A 246 33.11 -50.59 -29.88
C THR A 246 33.71 -51.34 -28.69
N GLY A 247 33.26 -51.05 -27.47
CA GLY A 247 33.67 -51.76 -26.26
C GLY A 247 33.40 -53.26 -26.33
N GLU A 248 32.22 -53.67 -26.80
CA GLU A 248 31.88 -55.08 -27.04
C GLU A 248 32.75 -55.70 -28.12
N ALA A 249 32.94 -55.03 -29.25
CA ALA A 249 33.76 -55.52 -30.34
C ALA A 249 35.22 -55.72 -29.90
N ASP A 250 35.79 -54.77 -29.17
CA ASP A 250 37.15 -54.85 -28.63
C ASP A 250 37.27 -55.95 -27.57
N ALA A 251 36.28 -56.08 -26.69
CA ALA A 251 36.23 -57.17 -25.72
C ALA A 251 36.15 -58.55 -26.40
N ILE A 252 35.36 -58.70 -27.47
CA ILE A 252 35.28 -59.93 -28.26
C ILE A 252 36.60 -60.21 -28.97
N ARG A 253 37.22 -59.21 -29.61
CA ARG A 253 38.54 -59.36 -30.26
C ARG A 253 39.61 -59.81 -29.26
N ALA A 254 39.69 -59.15 -28.10
CA ALA A 254 40.63 -59.50 -27.05
C ALA A 254 40.41 -60.93 -26.54
N LYS A 255 39.15 -61.33 -26.29
CA LYS A 255 38.80 -62.70 -25.89
C LYS A 255 39.12 -63.72 -27.00
N ALA A 256 38.84 -63.42 -28.25
CA ALA A 256 39.11 -64.29 -29.39
C ALA A 256 40.62 -64.48 -29.61
N GLN A 257 41.42 -63.41 -29.49
CA GLN A 257 42.88 -63.46 -29.52
C GLN A 257 43.43 -64.31 -28.37
N ALA A 258 43.02 -64.03 -27.13
CA ALA A 258 43.43 -64.82 -25.97
C ALA A 258 43.05 -66.31 -26.12
N ARG A 259 41.87 -66.61 -26.67
CA ARG A 259 41.45 -67.99 -26.97
C ARG A 259 42.27 -68.62 -28.08
N ALA A 260 42.59 -67.89 -29.15
CA ALA A 260 43.41 -68.40 -30.24
C ALA A 260 44.83 -68.73 -29.75
N GLU A 261 45.40 -67.87 -28.90
CA GLU A 261 46.69 -68.12 -28.24
C GLU A 261 46.63 -69.34 -27.32
N ALA A 262 45.60 -69.43 -26.47
CA ALA A 262 45.40 -70.58 -25.59
C ALA A 262 45.23 -71.90 -26.37
N LEU A 263 44.43 -71.91 -27.43
CA LEU A 263 44.23 -73.08 -28.29
C LEU A 263 45.52 -73.50 -29.00
N LYS A 264 46.35 -72.53 -29.41
CA LYS A 264 47.65 -72.82 -30.02
C LYS A 264 48.56 -73.56 -29.04
N ILE A 265 48.66 -73.06 -27.80
CA ILE A 265 49.43 -73.73 -26.73
C ILE A 265 48.91 -75.14 -26.47
N ILE A 266 47.58 -75.32 -26.39
CA ILE A 266 46.96 -76.63 -26.18
C ILE A 266 47.23 -77.58 -27.36
N SER A 267 47.11 -77.09 -28.60
CA SER A 267 47.38 -77.85 -29.81
C SER A 267 48.81 -78.37 -29.84
N ASP A 268 49.78 -77.51 -29.49
CA ASP A 268 51.19 -77.89 -29.42
C ASP A 268 51.44 -78.99 -28.37
N GLN A 269 50.71 -78.95 -27.25
CA GLN A 269 50.80 -79.97 -26.18
C GLN A 269 50.09 -81.29 -26.52
N LEU A 270 48.99 -81.27 -27.28
CA LEU A 270 48.25 -82.49 -27.67
C LEU A 270 49.02 -83.40 -28.63
N HIS A 271 50.05 -82.88 -29.31
CA HIS A 271 50.94 -83.67 -30.16
C HIS A 271 51.90 -84.58 -29.37
N ALA A 272 52.00 -84.42 -28.04
CA ALA A 272 52.72 -85.36 -27.19
C ALA A 272 51.91 -86.68 -27.01
N GLU A 273 52.60 -87.83 -26.95
CA GLU A 273 52.05 -89.20 -27.05
C GLU A 273 50.90 -89.55 -26.06
N GLU A 274 50.68 -88.77 -24.98
CA GLU A 274 49.56 -88.98 -24.03
C GLU A 274 48.53 -87.83 -23.98
N GLY A 275 48.73 -86.74 -24.74
CA GLY A 275 47.90 -85.53 -24.64
C GLY A 275 46.44 -85.72 -25.07
N ARG A 276 46.16 -86.68 -25.96
CA ARG A 276 44.79 -86.97 -26.44
C ARG A 276 43.89 -87.59 -25.37
N ASN A 277 44.47 -88.40 -24.48
CA ASN A 277 43.72 -89.00 -23.38
C ASN A 277 43.45 -88.00 -22.26
N ALA A 278 44.37 -87.06 -22.01
CA ALA A 278 44.14 -85.97 -21.05
C ALA A 278 43.05 -85.00 -21.54
N ALA A 279 43.04 -84.67 -22.83
CA ALA A 279 42.02 -83.79 -23.42
C ALA A 279 40.60 -84.39 -23.36
N SER A 280 40.45 -85.70 -23.61
CA SER A 280 39.13 -86.36 -23.54
C SER A 280 38.61 -86.45 -22.10
N LEU A 281 39.48 -86.68 -21.12
CA LEU A 281 39.13 -86.61 -19.70
C LEU A 281 38.70 -85.19 -19.29
N GLN A 282 39.42 -84.16 -19.73
CA GLN A 282 39.07 -82.77 -19.45
C GLN A 282 37.73 -82.36 -20.09
N ILE A 283 37.44 -82.80 -21.31
CA ILE A 283 36.13 -82.60 -21.95
C ILE A 283 35.02 -83.30 -21.15
N ALA A 284 35.28 -84.51 -20.65
CA ALA A 284 34.33 -85.23 -19.81
C ALA A 284 34.09 -84.50 -18.48
N GLU A 285 35.13 -84.01 -17.80
CA GLU A 285 35.00 -83.20 -16.59
C GLU A 285 34.23 -81.90 -16.85
N GLN A 286 34.52 -81.20 -17.95
CA GLN A 286 33.83 -79.96 -18.32
C GLN A 286 32.35 -80.20 -18.67
N TYR A 287 32.05 -81.33 -19.33
CA TYR A 287 30.68 -81.78 -19.58
C TYR A 287 29.94 -82.06 -18.28
N VAL A 288 30.54 -82.83 -17.35
CA VAL A 288 29.95 -83.12 -16.03
C VAL A 288 29.75 -81.84 -15.22
N HIS A 289 30.70 -80.90 -15.27
CA HIS A 289 30.60 -79.62 -14.56
C HIS A 289 29.53 -78.69 -15.18
N ALA A 290 29.45 -78.60 -16.51
CA ALA A 290 28.40 -77.85 -17.20
C ALA A 290 27.01 -78.45 -16.94
N PHE A 291 26.91 -79.79 -16.94
CA PHE A 291 25.69 -80.51 -16.57
C PHE A 291 25.33 -80.26 -15.08
N GLY A 292 26.32 -80.25 -14.19
CA GLY A 292 26.14 -79.94 -12.77
C GLY A 292 25.65 -78.51 -12.51
N ASN A 293 26.15 -77.54 -13.28
CA ASN A 293 25.66 -76.16 -13.21
C ASN A 293 24.23 -76.02 -13.74
N LEU A 294 23.89 -76.68 -14.85
CA LEU A 294 22.51 -76.74 -15.37
C LEU A 294 21.53 -77.38 -14.38
N ALA A 295 21.96 -78.41 -13.66
CA ALA A 295 21.18 -79.06 -12.61
C ALA A 295 20.95 -78.18 -11.37
N ARG A 296 21.75 -77.12 -11.18
CA ARG A 296 21.64 -76.21 -10.04
C ARG A 296 20.73 -75.02 -10.31
N THR A 297 20.70 -74.50 -11.54
CA THR A 297 19.89 -73.32 -11.92
C THR A 297 18.49 -73.64 -12.40
N ASN A 298 18.19 -74.88 -12.83
CA ASN A 298 16.85 -75.30 -13.26
C ASN A 298 16.31 -76.43 -12.37
N ASN A 299 15.13 -76.22 -11.75
CA ASN A 299 14.51 -77.18 -10.81
C ASN A 299 13.73 -78.33 -11.49
N THR A 300 13.73 -78.41 -12.82
CA THR A 300 13.09 -79.49 -13.57
C THR A 300 13.99 -79.96 -14.70
N ILE A 301 14.63 -81.11 -14.52
CA ILE A 301 15.33 -81.84 -15.57
C ILE A 301 14.41 -82.97 -16.04
N LEU A 302 13.94 -82.90 -17.29
CA LEU A 302 13.31 -84.02 -17.97
C LEU A 302 14.43 -84.87 -18.59
N LEU A 303 14.72 -86.03 -18.00
CA LEU A 303 15.59 -87.01 -18.65
C LEU A 303 14.81 -87.67 -19.79
N PRO A 304 15.28 -87.57 -21.06
CA PRO A 304 14.71 -88.35 -22.14
C PRO A 304 14.99 -89.84 -21.88
N SER A 305 13.96 -90.69 -21.93
CA SER A 305 14.09 -92.14 -21.72
C SER A 305 14.78 -92.87 -22.88
N ASN A 306 15.39 -92.15 -23.83
CA ASN A 306 16.14 -92.72 -24.93
C ASN A 306 17.44 -91.92 -25.14
N THR A 307 18.54 -92.44 -24.59
CA THR A 307 19.87 -91.80 -24.58
C THR A 307 20.62 -91.91 -25.92
N GLY A 308 19.90 -92.02 -27.04
CA GLY A 308 20.47 -92.27 -28.37
C GLY A 308 20.51 -91.06 -29.32
N ASP A 309 19.55 -90.13 -29.27
CA ASP A 309 19.39 -89.13 -30.34
C ASP A 309 19.32 -87.67 -29.83
N MET A 310 20.47 -86.98 -29.92
CA MET A 310 20.67 -85.56 -29.57
C MET A 310 19.80 -84.57 -30.37
N SER A 311 19.31 -84.95 -31.56
CA SER A 311 18.59 -84.05 -32.48
C SER A 311 17.20 -83.65 -31.98
N SER A 312 16.53 -84.53 -31.22
CA SER A 312 15.17 -84.30 -30.71
C SER A 312 15.16 -83.28 -29.55
N MET A 313 16.23 -83.23 -28.78
CA MET A 313 16.36 -82.38 -27.59
C MET A 313 16.55 -80.90 -27.96
N VAL A 314 17.25 -80.61 -29.06
CA VAL A 314 17.44 -79.25 -29.59
C VAL A 314 16.13 -78.67 -30.14
N ALA A 315 15.29 -79.51 -30.77
CA ALA A 315 14.00 -79.08 -31.31
C ALA A 315 12.99 -78.70 -30.21
N SER A 316 12.97 -79.41 -29.08
CA SER A 316 12.11 -79.09 -27.93
C SER A 316 12.56 -77.83 -27.19
N ALA A 317 13.86 -77.54 -27.14
CA ALA A 317 14.37 -76.31 -26.53
C ALA A 317 14.00 -75.05 -27.35
N LEU A 318 14.01 -75.14 -28.69
CA LEU A 318 13.65 -74.01 -29.57
C LEU A 318 12.15 -73.66 -29.54
N SER A 319 11.26 -74.61 -29.25
CA SER A 319 9.81 -74.34 -29.17
C SER A 319 9.38 -73.61 -27.90
N ILE A 320 10.14 -73.75 -26.80
CA ILE A 320 9.89 -73.07 -25.53
C ILE A 320 10.30 -71.59 -25.62
N TYR A 321 11.40 -71.30 -26.32
CA TYR A 321 11.86 -69.94 -26.57
C TYR A 321 10.81 -69.10 -27.34
N ASN A 322 10.16 -69.70 -28.34
CA ASN A 322 9.14 -69.02 -29.15
C ASN A 322 7.83 -68.74 -28.38
N ASN A 323 7.53 -69.47 -27.31
CA ASN A 323 6.29 -69.32 -26.54
C ASN A 323 6.39 -68.27 -25.41
N LEU A 324 7.59 -67.86 -25.02
CA LEU A 324 7.79 -66.82 -23.99
C LEU A 324 7.75 -65.40 -24.58
N GLN A 325 8.00 -65.24 -25.88
CA GLN A 325 8.01 -63.94 -26.55
C GLN A 325 6.59 -63.33 -26.75
N SER A 326 5.52 -64.12 -26.61
CA SER A 326 4.15 -63.72 -26.94
C SER A 326 3.31 -63.21 -25.75
N LYS A 327 3.80 -63.30 -24.50
CA LYS A 327 2.98 -63.05 -23.31
C LYS A 327 3.15 -61.66 -22.66
N ASP A 328 4.20 -60.90 -23.01
CA ASP A 328 4.53 -59.60 -22.38
C ASP A 328 3.90 -58.36 -23.04
N ARG A 329 2.97 -58.51 -24.00
CA ARG A 329 2.44 -57.37 -24.80
C ARG A 329 1.02 -56.88 -24.48
N GLN A 330 0.30 -57.44 -23.51
CA GLN A 330 -1.10 -57.04 -23.24
C GLN A 330 -1.36 -56.93 -21.74
N GLY A 331 -1.12 -55.74 -21.18
CA GLY A 331 -1.35 -55.51 -19.74
C GLY A 331 -1.14 -54.08 -19.26
N PHE A 332 -1.51 -53.06 -20.05
CA PHE A 332 -1.69 -51.71 -19.52
C PHE A 332 -2.63 -50.92 -20.43
N LEU A 333 -3.87 -50.70 -19.96
CA LEU A 333 -4.70 -49.49 -20.12
C LEU A 333 -6.21 -49.82 -19.91
N THR A 334 -6.85 -48.94 -19.13
CA THR A 334 -8.30 -48.63 -19.04
C THR A 334 -9.19 -49.50 -18.13
N GLN A 335 -9.68 -48.93 -17.02
CA GLN A 335 -11.11 -48.59 -16.88
C GLN A 335 -11.42 -47.64 -15.71
N SER A 336 -12.43 -46.79 -15.95
CA SER A 336 -13.02 -45.74 -15.11
C SER A 336 -14.29 -46.21 -14.34
N ALA A 337 -14.67 -45.43 -13.32
CA ALA A 337 -15.78 -45.52 -12.31
C ALA A 337 -17.24 -45.50 -12.90
N PRO A 338 -18.42 -45.53 -12.16
CA PRO A 338 -18.71 -45.00 -10.79
C PRO A 338 -19.90 -45.59 -9.91
N SER A 339 -20.05 -45.01 -8.69
CA SER A 339 -21.29 -44.67 -7.90
C SER A 339 -21.82 -45.51 -6.68
N ILE A 340 -22.57 -44.82 -5.79
CA ILE A 340 -22.68 -44.75 -4.28
C ILE A 340 -24.10 -45.22 -3.78
N PRO A 341 -24.45 -45.65 -2.51
CA PRO A 341 -24.51 -44.93 -1.19
C PRO A 341 -24.26 -45.80 0.09
N SER A 342 -24.20 -45.39 1.37
CA SER A 342 -24.44 -44.18 2.20
C SER A 342 -23.80 -44.36 3.62
N SER A 343 -23.55 -43.23 4.28
CA SER A 343 -23.19 -42.80 5.67
C SER A 343 -23.51 -43.71 6.89
N PRO A 344 -22.99 -43.46 8.15
CA PRO A 344 -22.84 -42.14 8.79
C PRO A 344 -21.66 -41.88 9.77
N SER A 345 -21.61 -40.61 10.21
CA SER A 345 -21.16 -40.06 11.51
C SER A 345 -19.85 -39.26 11.58
N THR A 346 -20.05 -37.95 11.79
CA THR A 346 -19.11 -36.90 12.19
C THR A 346 -19.08 -36.78 13.72
N PRO A 347 -17.96 -36.32 14.32
CA PRO A 347 -18.05 -35.42 15.47
C PRO A 347 -17.46 -34.03 15.17
N GLN A 348 -18.17 -33.04 15.68
CA GLN A 348 -18.04 -31.59 15.58
C GLN A 348 -16.81 -31.04 16.34
N PRO A 349 -16.22 -29.90 15.93
CA PRO A 349 -15.23 -29.17 16.71
C PRO A 349 -15.87 -28.37 17.87
N ALA A 350 -15.08 -28.20 18.93
CA ALA A 350 -15.47 -27.58 20.19
C ALA A 350 -15.43 -26.05 20.16
N ASP A 351 -16.48 -25.45 20.74
CA ASP A 351 -16.65 -24.02 20.99
C ASP A 351 -15.67 -23.51 22.07
N THR A 352 -14.98 -22.39 21.81
CA THR A 352 -14.25 -21.63 22.83
C THR A 352 -15.04 -20.36 23.14
N LYS A 353 -15.59 -20.28 24.36
CA LYS A 353 -16.40 -19.16 24.86
C LYS A 353 -15.52 -17.95 25.22
N LEU A 354 -15.79 -16.80 24.58
CA LEU A 354 -15.41 -15.49 25.11
C LEU A 354 -16.33 -15.12 26.27
N THR A 355 -15.74 -14.70 27.39
CA THR A 355 -16.44 -14.15 28.55
C THR A 355 -16.16 -12.66 28.56
N GLY A 356 -17.16 -11.84 28.20
CA GLY A 356 -17.08 -10.39 28.23
C GLY A 356 -17.89 -9.85 29.40
N ASP A 357 -17.22 -9.37 30.44
CA ASP A 357 -17.84 -8.52 31.46
C ASP A 357 -18.01 -7.12 30.88
N ALA A 358 -19.26 -6.73 30.63
CA ALA A 358 -19.62 -5.39 30.19
C ALA A 358 -19.84 -4.48 31.42
N MET A 359 -18.93 -3.52 31.61
CA MET A 359 -19.15 -2.38 32.49
C MET A 359 -19.56 -1.17 31.63
N SER A 360 -20.69 -0.60 32.01
CA SER A 360 -21.47 0.47 31.36
C SER A 360 -20.66 1.60 30.72
N ALA A 361 -20.81 1.74 29.40
CA ALA A 361 -20.61 2.96 28.64
C ALA A 361 -21.88 3.21 27.78
N LYS A 362 -22.21 4.49 27.59
CA LYS A 362 -23.45 5.00 26.99
C LYS A 362 -23.78 4.31 25.65
N GLU A 363 -25.05 3.92 25.50
CA GLU A 363 -25.63 2.84 24.68
C GLU A 363 -25.22 2.68 23.18
N MET A 364 -24.46 3.60 22.57
CA MET A 364 -24.06 3.54 21.13
C MET A 364 -22.62 3.11 20.86
N PHE A 365 -21.74 3.13 21.88
CA PHE A 365 -20.33 2.78 21.73
C PHE A 365 -19.98 1.58 22.60
N VAL A 366 -19.31 0.61 22.01
CA VAL A 366 -18.81 -0.58 22.71
C VAL A 366 -17.30 -0.52 22.84
N VAL A 367 -16.79 -1.00 23.96
CA VAL A 367 -15.35 -1.12 24.18
C VAL A 367 -14.95 -2.55 23.84
N ALA A 368 -14.30 -2.74 22.70
CA ALA A 368 -13.83 -4.05 22.24
C ALA A 368 -12.42 -4.31 22.75
N THR A 369 -12.16 -5.51 23.27
CA THR A 369 -10.80 -5.95 23.63
C THR A 369 -10.17 -6.64 22.43
N LEU A 370 -9.03 -6.15 21.98
CA LEU A 370 -8.32 -6.60 20.78
C LEU A 370 -6.87 -6.98 21.11
N ASP A 371 -6.37 -7.98 20.39
CA ASP A 371 -4.99 -8.44 20.44
C ASP A 371 -4.35 -8.19 19.06
N ASP A 372 -3.25 -7.44 19.01
CA ASP A 372 -2.53 -7.14 17.75
C ASP A 372 -1.02 -7.19 17.93
N THR A 373 -0.29 -7.38 16.83
CA THR A 373 1.18 -7.27 16.80
C THR A 373 1.56 -5.98 16.06
N VAL A 374 2.15 -5.04 16.79
CA VAL A 374 2.57 -3.74 16.28
C VAL A 374 4.05 -3.79 15.87
N SER A 375 4.35 -3.34 14.66
CA SER A 375 5.73 -3.19 14.17
C SER A 375 6.20 -1.74 14.34
N ILE A 376 7.30 -1.56 15.08
CA ILE A 376 7.86 -0.25 15.39
C ILE A 376 9.21 -0.10 14.69
N ALA A 377 9.36 1.00 13.97
CA ALA A 377 10.59 1.30 13.25
C ALA A 377 11.72 1.76 14.22
N PRO A 378 13.00 1.43 13.95
CA PRO A 378 14.12 1.71 14.86
C PRO A 378 14.37 3.18 15.21
N HIS A 379 13.93 4.12 14.36
CA HIS A 379 14.15 5.55 14.58
C HIS A 379 13.26 6.12 15.70
N LEU A 380 12.15 5.45 16.02
CA LEU A 380 11.21 5.87 17.06
C LEU A 380 11.66 5.45 18.47
N PHE A 381 12.85 4.85 18.61
CA PHE A 381 13.34 4.31 19.89
C PHE A 381 13.52 5.35 21.01
N ASN A 382 13.74 6.62 20.64
CA ASN A 382 13.97 7.69 21.62
C ASN A 382 12.67 8.20 22.29
N GLU A 383 11.51 7.76 21.84
CA GLU A 383 10.22 8.15 22.39
C GLU A 383 9.64 7.09 23.34
N GLN A 384 8.62 7.48 24.10
CA GLN A 384 7.98 6.57 25.06
C GLN A 384 7.17 5.51 24.32
N LEU A 385 7.46 4.23 24.59
CA LEU A 385 6.86 3.07 23.91
C LEU A 385 5.33 3.10 23.89
N SER A 386 4.69 3.48 25.00
CA SER A 386 3.23 3.55 25.09
C SER A 386 2.62 4.55 24.10
N THR A 387 3.32 5.66 23.84
CA THR A 387 2.85 6.70 22.91
C THR A 387 2.98 6.22 21.47
N ILE A 388 4.13 5.61 21.13
CA ILE A 388 4.37 5.05 19.80
C ILE A 388 3.35 3.96 19.50
N VAL A 389 3.16 3.02 20.44
CA VAL A 389 2.19 1.93 20.28
C VAL A 389 0.78 2.47 20.12
N ALA A 390 0.40 3.50 20.89
CA ALA A 390 -0.91 4.12 20.76
C ALA A 390 -1.11 4.77 19.37
N GLU A 391 -0.11 5.53 18.89
CA GLU A 391 -0.15 6.19 17.59
C GLU A 391 -0.16 5.17 16.43
N GLU A 392 0.61 4.10 16.54
CA GLU A 392 0.62 2.99 15.58
C GLU A 392 -0.72 2.25 15.53
N LEU A 393 -1.33 1.98 16.69
CA LEU A 393 -2.64 1.35 16.79
C LEU A 393 -3.73 2.25 16.20
N ASP A 394 -3.76 3.53 16.56
CA ASP A 394 -4.71 4.50 15.99
C ASP A 394 -4.50 4.63 14.48
N ARG A 395 -3.24 4.69 14.00
CA ARG A 395 -2.96 4.75 12.56
C ARG A 395 -3.45 3.52 11.80
N LYS A 396 -3.38 2.34 12.42
CA LYS A 396 -3.79 1.08 11.81
C LYS A 396 -5.30 0.84 11.88
N LEU A 397 -5.95 1.24 12.97
CA LEU A 397 -7.31 0.85 13.30
C LEU A 397 -8.34 1.99 13.18
N ALA A 398 -7.94 3.26 13.25
CA ALA A 398 -8.89 4.36 13.14
C ALA A 398 -9.62 4.33 11.79
N ASN A 399 -10.94 4.49 11.83
CA ASN A 399 -11.85 4.41 10.69
C ASN A 399 -11.82 3.07 9.93
N THR A 400 -11.29 2.01 10.52
CA THR A 400 -11.40 0.66 9.95
C THR A 400 -12.66 -0.03 10.45
N ILE A 401 -13.27 -0.84 9.58
CA ILE A 401 -14.47 -1.61 9.90
C ILE A 401 -14.05 -3.07 10.05
N PHE A 402 -14.30 -3.63 11.22
CA PHE A 402 -14.14 -5.06 11.46
C PHE A 402 -15.49 -5.75 11.35
N GLN A 403 -15.50 -6.89 10.65
CA GLN A 403 -16.65 -7.79 10.64
C GLN A 403 -16.96 -8.20 12.08
N GLU A 404 -18.25 -8.26 12.42
CA GLU A 404 -18.77 -8.61 13.75
C GLU A 404 -18.48 -7.63 14.90
N LEU A 405 -17.62 -6.61 14.71
CA LEU A 405 -17.30 -5.61 15.73
C LEU A 405 -17.86 -4.22 15.42
N GLY A 406 -17.77 -3.75 14.17
CA GLY A 406 -18.22 -2.40 13.77
C GLY A 406 -17.09 -1.45 13.39
N LEU A 407 -17.37 -0.14 13.44
CA LEU A 407 -16.43 0.92 13.04
C LEU A 407 -15.52 1.32 14.21
N CYS A 408 -14.21 1.18 14.04
CA CYS A 408 -13.21 1.57 15.03
C CYS A 408 -13.00 3.10 15.03
N ILE A 409 -13.11 3.73 16.20
CA ILE A 409 -12.93 5.19 16.37
C ILE A 409 -11.54 5.50 16.90
N CYS A 410 -11.27 5.16 18.16
CA CYS A 410 -10.02 5.50 18.83
C CYS A 410 -9.65 4.49 19.91
N LEU A 411 -8.37 4.46 20.27
CA LEU A 411 -7.86 3.67 21.38
C LEU A 411 -8.46 4.12 22.72
N TYR A 412 -8.95 3.18 23.52
CA TYR A 412 -9.43 3.44 24.87
C TYR A 412 -8.28 3.39 25.89
N ASP A 413 -7.64 2.21 26.01
CA ASP A 413 -6.44 2.01 26.80
C ASP A 413 -5.67 0.75 26.38
N ILE A 414 -4.43 0.63 26.86
CA ILE A 414 -3.58 -0.54 26.64
C ILE A 414 -3.58 -1.38 27.92
N LEU A 415 -4.01 -2.64 27.82
CA LEU A 415 -4.11 -3.56 28.95
C LEU A 415 -2.77 -4.21 29.28
N SER A 416 -2.08 -4.72 28.27
CA SER A 416 -0.78 -5.38 28.45
C SER A 416 0.07 -5.25 27.20
N MET A 417 1.36 -4.96 27.40
CA MET A 417 2.38 -4.99 26.36
C MET A 417 3.27 -6.22 26.61
N GLY A 418 3.42 -7.06 25.58
CA GLY A 418 4.30 -8.22 25.61
C GLY A 418 5.76 -7.87 25.33
N ASP A 419 6.58 -8.91 25.22
CA ASP A 419 8.00 -8.75 24.92
C ASP A 419 8.23 -8.24 23.50
N CYS A 420 9.30 -7.46 23.35
CA CYS A 420 9.73 -6.92 22.08
C CYS A 420 10.59 -7.94 21.32
N ILE A 421 10.10 -8.40 20.17
CA ILE A 421 10.73 -9.44 19.35
C ILE A 421 11.37 -8.79 18.12
N LEU A 422 12.63 -9.15 17.87
CA LEU A 422 13.35 -8.82 16.64
C LEU A 422 13.35 -10.03 15.71
N LEU A 423 12.87 -9.85 14.48
CA LEU A 423 12.90 -10.89 13.46
C LEU A 423 14.26 -10.86 12.73
N PRO A 424 14.88 -12.00 12.40
CA PRO A 424 16.20 -12.00 11.74
C PRO A 424 16.26 -11.31 10.38
N SER A 425 15.12 -11.18 9.69
CA SER A 425 15.01 -10.61 8.34
C SER A 425 14.44 -9.19 8.32
N ASP A 426 13.99 -8.66 9.46
CA ASP A 426 13.39 -7.32 9.55
C ASP A 426 14.08 -6.51 10.66
N ALA A 427 14.43 -5.27 10.35
CA ALA A 427 15.01 -4.35 11.32
C ALA A 427 13.96 -3.78 12.29
N ASN A 428 12.66 -4.00 12.03
CA ASN A 428 11.59 -3.53 12.89
C ASN A 428 11.37 -4.40 14.13
N PHE A 429 10.99 -3.73 15.21
CA PHE A 429 10.63 -4.35 16.48
C PHE A 429 9.16 -4.74 16.48
N HIS A 430 8.85 -5.99 16.81
CA HIS A 430 7.49 -6.50 16.85
C HIS A 430 7.05 -6.70 18.30
N ILE A 431 5.95 -6.06 18.69
CA ILE A 431 5.42 -6.11 20.05
C ILE A 431 3.99 -6.62 20.00
N LYS A 432 3.70 -7.65 20.80
CA LYS A 432 2.32 -8.13 20.98
C LYS A 432 1.63 -7.25 22.01
N VAL A 433 0.51 -6.65 21.66
CA VAL A 433 -0.22 -5.70 22.51
C VAL A 433 -1.66 -6.18 22.66
N LYS A 434 -2.14 -6.20 23.91
CA LYS A 434 -3.57 -6.34 24.22
C LYS A 434 -4.10 -4.99 24.65
N PHE A 435 -5.18 -4.55 24.04
CA PHE A 435 -5.72 -3.21 24.26
C PHE A 435 -7.23 -3.20 24.12
N ARG A 436 -7.84 -2.12 24.58
CA ARG A 436 -9.26 -1.86 24.41
C ARG A 436 -9.45 -0.71 23.43
N TYR A 437 -10.37 -0.87 22.50
CA TYR A 437 -10.64 0.11 21.45
C TYR A 437 -12.11 0.51 21.49
N VAL A 438 -12.39 1.79 21.26
CA VAL A 438 -13.75 2.31 21.17
C VAL A 438 -14.29 2.03 19.77
N VAL A 439 -15.35 1.24 19.71
CA VAL A 439 -15.99 0.83 18.46
C VAL A 439 -17.42 1.35 18.44
N PHE A 440 -17.80 1.97 17.32
CA PHE A 440 -19.18 2.32 17.03
C PHE A 440 -19.93 1.10 16.53
N ARG A 441 -20.85 0.66 17.37
CA ARG A 441 -21.79 -0.41 17.09
C ARG A 441 -23.03 -0.15 17.92
N PRO A 442 -24.01 0.59 17.37
CA PRO A 442 -25.24 0.86 18.09
C PRO A 442 -26.04 -0.43 18.26
N ASN A 443 -26.76 -0.54 19.38
CA ASN A 443 -27.59 -1.71 19.62
C ASN A 443 -28.83 -1.69 18.73
N ILE A 444 -29.36 -2.88 18.44
CA ILE A 444 -30.69 -3.01 17.83
C ILE A 444 -31.71 -2.39 18.79
N ASP A 445 -32.68 -1.66 18.23
CA ASP A 445 -33.69 -0.85 18.90
C ASP A 445 -33.22 0.43 19.59
N GLU A 446 -31.95 0.79 19.47
CA GLU A 446 -31.43 2.07 19.95
C GLU A 446 -31.94 3.25 19.12
N ILE A 447 -32.27 4.37 19.78
CA ILE A 447 -32.71 5.59 19.12
C ILE A 447 -31.52 6.54 18.95
N LEU A 448 -31.19 6.83 17.70
CA LEU A 448 -30.11 7.74 17.32
C LEU A 448 -30.66 9.02 16.70
N VAL A 449 -29.86 10.09 16.77
CA VAL A 449 -30.17 11.38 16.16
C VAL A 449 -29.09 11.70 15.14
N GLY A 450 -29.50 11.82 13.87
CA GLY A 450 -28.61 12.16 12.76
C GLY A 450 -29.18 13.26 11.88
N LYS A 451 -28.44 13.63 10.84
CA LYS A 451 -28.89 14.60 9.84
C LYS A 451 -29.20 13.91 8.53
N ILE A 452 -30.23 14.36 7.84
CA ILE A 452 -30.56 13.83 6.51
C ILE A 452 -29.46 14.24 5.53
N ARG A 453 -28.77 13.27 4.91
CA ARG A 453 -27.69 13.53 3.94
C ARG A 453 -28.25 13.62 2.53
N SER A 454 -29.04 12.64 2.13
CA SER A 454 -29.74 12.62 0.86
C SER A 454 -31.06 11.86 0.99
N SER A 455 -31.98 12.15 0.09
CA SER A 455 -33.26 11.48 -0.01
C SER A 455 -33.38 10.93 -1.43
N SER A 456 -33.72 9.64 -1.53
CA SER A 456 -33.87 8.91 -2.79
C SER A 456 -35.21 8.18 -2.79
N LYS A 457 -35.61 7.62 -3.94
CA LYS A 457 -36.81 6.80 -4.05
C LYS A 457 -36.73 5.53 -3.18
N ASP A 458 -35.53 5.01 -2.95
CA ASP A 458 -35.31 3.80 -2.14
C ASP A 458 -35.46 4.08 -0.64
N GLY A 459 -35.11 5.29 -0.20
CA GLY A 459 -35.24 5.72 1.19
C GLY A 459 -34.49 7.01 1.50
N ILE A 460 -34.28 7.26 2.79
CA ILE A 460 -33.56 8.43 3.31
C ILE A 460 -32.20 7.96 3.83
N THR A 461 -31.12 8.61 3.40
CA THR A 461 -29.79 8.37 3.97
C THR A 461 -29.50 9.39 5.07
N VAL A 462 -28.97 8.91 6.18
CA VAL A 462 -28.72 9.71 7.39
C VAL A 462 -27.22 9.69 7.71
N THR A 463 -26.69 10.83 8.09
CA THR A 463 -25.30 10.98 8.55
C THR A 463 -25.27 11.32 10.05
N LEU A 464 -24.35 10.68 10.77
CA LEU A 464 -23.97 11.04 12.14
C LEU A 464 -22.70 11.92 12.17
N GLY A 465 -22.18 12.32 11.00
CA GLY A 465 -20.97 13.10 10.82
C GLY A 465 -19.69 12.26 10.69
N PHE A 466 -19.52 11.23 11.54
CA PHE A 466 -18.41 10.27 11.43
C PHE A 466 -18.80 8.96 10.72
N PHE A 467 -20.11 8.71 10.56
CA PHE A 467 -20.66 7.54 9.89
C PHE A 467 -21.85 7.97 9.03
N ASP A 468 -21.80 7.61 7.74
CA ASP A 468 -22.73 8.10 6.71
C ASP A 468 -23.62 7.00 6.12
N ASP A 469 -23.30 5.73 6.36
CA ASP A 469 -23.94 4.58 5.73
C ASP A 469 -25.15 4.08 6.54
N ILE A 470 -26.06 5.01 6.84
CA ILE A 470 -27.33 4.75 7.52
C ILE A 470 -28.47 4.95 6.53
N LEU A 471 -29.24 3.90 6.29
CA LEU A 471 -30.37 3.90 5.37
C LEU A 471 -31.68 3.67 6.12
N ILE A 472 -32.64 4.58 5.92
CA ILE A 472 -34.03 4.38 6.33
C ILE A 472 -34.81 4.04 5.05
N PRO A 473 -35.12 2.75 4.80
CA PRO A 473 -35.81 2.36 3.59
C PRO A 473 -37.23 2.91 3.57
N SER A 474 -37.77 3.12 2.37
CA SER A 474 -39.14 3.61 2.15
C SER A 474 -40.22 2.77 2.86
N THR A 475 -39.98 1.48 3.06
CA THR A 475 -40.86 0.55 3.80
C THR A 475 -40.90 0.78 5.31
N LYS A 476 -39.95 1.56 5.85
CA LYS A 476 -39.78 1.85 7.28
C LYS A 476 -39.98 3.34 7.61
N LEU A 477 -40.52 4.09 6.65
CA LEU A 477 -41.01 5.46 6.84
C LEU A 477 -42.40 5.47 7.50
N GLN A 478 -42.85 6.66 7.90
CA GLN A 478 -44.18 6.85 8.47
C GLN A 478 -45.25 6.76 7.39
N HIS A 479 -46.32 6.00 7.65
CA HIS A 479 -47.46 5.93 6.73
C HIS A 479 -48.54 6.91 7.17
N PRO A 480 -49.13 7.72 6.27
CA PRO A 480 -48.86 7.81 4.82
C PRO A 480 -47.73 8.80 4.45
N SER A 481 -46.66 8.32 3.78
CA SER A 481 -45.58 9.16 3.22
C SER A 481 -45.53 9.09 1.70
N ARG A 482 -45.22 10.20 1.04
CA ARG A 482 -45.09 10.34 -0.42
C ARG A 482 -43.71 10.89 -0.79
N PHE A 483 -43.12 10.32 -1.84
CA PHE A 483 -41.88 10.85 -2.42
C PHE A 483 -42.21 11.92 -3.48
N ILE A 484 -41.60 13.10 -3.34
CA ILE A 484 -41.76 14.22 -4.27
C ILE A 484 -40.55 14.25 -5.21
N GLU A 485 -40.71 13.73 -6.42
CA GLU A 485 -39.61 13.56 -7.38
C GLU A 485 -38.99 14.89 -7.84
N ALA A 486 -39.78 15.96 -7.90
CA ALA A 486 -39.31 17.29 -8.31
C ALA A 486 -38.30 17.90 -7.32
N GLU A 487 -38.45 17.61 -6.03
CA GLU A 487 -37.61 18.13 -4.95
C GLU A 487 -36.64 17.09 -4.40
N GLN A 488 -36.78 15.82 -4.80
CA GLN A 488 -36.04 14.67 -4.26
C GLN A 488 -36.19 14.53 -2.74
N THR A 489 -37.35 14.89 -2.20
CA THR A 489 -37.66 14.87 -0.76
C THR A 489 -38.81 13.91 -0.44
N TRP A 490 -38.79 13.34 0.76
CA TRP A 490 -39.93 12.60 1.32
C TRP A 490 -40.81 13.56 2.11
N ALA A 491 -42.13 13.46 1.93
CA ALA A 491 -43.12 14.19 2.72
C ALA A 491 -44.03 13.21 3.47
N TRP A 492 -44.26 13.48 4.74
CA TRP A 492 -45.25 12.77 5.54
C TRP A 492 -46.59 13.52 5.47
N GLN A 493 -47.65 12.83 5.06
CA GLN A 493 -48.97 13.43 4.94
C GLN A 493 -49.73 13.19 6.23
N TYR A 494 -50.18 14.26 6.88
CA TYR A 494 -51.07 14.16 8.03
C TYR A 494 -52.44 14.76 7.70
N GLU A 495 -53.49 14.05 8.05
CA GLU A 495 -54.88 14.50 7.90
C GLU A 495 -55.30 15.23 9.17
N THR A 496 -55.77 16.48 9.06
CA THR A 496 -56.42 17.19 10.15
C THR A 496 -57.77 17.69 9.68
N GLY A 497 -58.84 16.97 10.05
CA GLY A 497 -60.17 17.25 9.54
C GLY A 497 -60.28 16.93 8.05
N ASP A 498 -60.78 17.89 7.26
CA ASP A 498 -60.96 17.75 5.80
C ASP A 498 -59.73 18.19 4.98
N GLU A 499 -58.63 18.63 5.61
CA GLU A 499 -57.42 19.12 4.94
C GLU A 499 -56.19 18.21 5.18
N THR A 500 -55.56 17.76 4.09
CA THR A 500 -54.30 17.02 4.09
C THR A 500 -53.11 17.98 4.10
N HIS A 501 -52.23 17.86 5.08
CA HIS A 501 -51.02 18.67 5.21
C HIS A 501 -49.77 17.81 4.96
N ASP A 502 -48.86 18.29 4.10
CA ASP A 502 -47.60 17.61 3.77
C ASP A 502 -46.45 18.21 4.62
N LEU A 503 -45.85 17.40 5.50
CA LEU A 503 -44.63 17.74 6.24
C LEU A 503 -43.41 17.20 5.48
N VAL A 504 -42.67 18.09 4.83
CA VAL A 504 -41.49 17.73 4.03
C VAL A 504 -40.30 17.48 4.95
N MET A 505 -39.51 16.45 4.61
CA MET A 505 -38.22 16.18 5.24
C MET A 505 -37.10 16.79 4.39
N GLU A 506 -36.53 17.90 4.84
CA GLU A 506 -35.47 18.59 4.10
C GLU A 506 -34.09 18.01 4.38
N ILE A 507 -33.18 18.14 3.40
CA ILE A 507 -31.79 17.72 3.55
C ILE A 507 -31.11 18.60 4.60
N GLY A 508 -30.38 17.98 5.53
CA GLY A 508 -29.62 18.63 6.59
C GLY A 508 -30.36 18.80 7.92
N GLU A 509 -31.65 18.50 7.98
CA GLU A 509 -32.43 18.55 9.22
C GLU A 509 -32.13 17.36 10.16
N GLU A 510 -32.31 17.58 11.47
CA GLU A 510 -32.10 16.56 12.50
C GLU A 510 -33.28 15.58 12.57
N ILE A 511 -33.00 14.30 12.30
CA ILE A 511 -33.96 13.20 12.34
C ILE A 511 -33.62 12.21 13.46
N ARG A 512 -34.63 11.84 14.27
CA ARG A 512 -34.58 10.77 15.25
C ARG A 512 -35.03 9.47 14.59
N PHE A 513 -34.20 8.44 14.60
CA PHE A 513 -34.53 7.14 14.02
C PHE A 513 -34.13 6.02 14.98
N ARG A 514 -34.83 4.89 14.90
CA ARG A 514 -34.48 3.68 15.64
C ARG A 514 -33.67 2.76 14.76
N VAL A 515 -32.58 2.21 15.26
CA VAL A 515 -31.79 1.17 14.59
C VAL A 515 -32.58 -0.14 14.59
N VAL A 516 -32.87 -0.69 13.41
CA VAL A 516 -33.61 -1.96 13.28
C VAL A 516 -32.68 -3.11 12.98
N GLN A 517 -31.68 -2.88 12.12
CA GLN A 517 -30.80 -3.94 11.66
C GLN A 517 -29.43 -3.38 11.29
N GLU A 518 -28.38 -4.15 11.56
CA GLU A 518 -27.04 -3.94 11.02
C GLU A 518 -26.73 -4.98 9.95
N ILE A 519 -26.05 -4.58 8.88
CA ILE A 519 -25.62 -5.44 7.78
C ILE A 519 -24.12 -5.27 7.60
N PHE A 520 -23.40 -6.39 7.62
CA PHE A 520 -21.99 -6.46 7.26
C PHE A 520 -21.85 -7.16 5.90
N GLU A 521 -21.15 -6.53 4.97
CA GLU A 521 -20.79 -7.14 3.70
C GLU A 521 -19.29 -7.42 3.65
N ASP A 522 -18.93 -8.64 3.26
CA ASP A 522 -17.54 -9.01 3.06
C ASP A 522 -16.99 -8.35 1.78
N THR A 523 -16.04 -7.45 1.97
CA THR A 523 -15.33 -6.74 0.90
C THR A 523 -14.04 -7.44 0.49
N ALA A 524 -13.77 -8.65 1.00
CA ALA A 524 -12.67 -9.47 0.52
C ALA A 524 -12.76 -9.64 -1.01
N PRO A 525 -11.64 -9.47 -1.75
CA PRO A 525 -11.64 -9.62 -3.20
C PRO A 525 -12.06 -11.05 -3.55
N LYS A 526 -13.16 -11.19 -4.30
CA LYS A 526 -13.59 -12.49 -4.83
C LYS A 526 -12.43 -13.09 -5.63
N GLU A 527 -12.05 -14.31 -5.28
CA GLU A 527 -11.08 -15.09 -6.05
C GLU A 527 -11.46 -15.07 -7.53
N SER A 528 -10.48 -14.78 -8.38
CA SER A 528 -10.63 -14.78 -9.83
C SER A 528 -11.22 -16.12 -10.30
N PRO A 529 -12.37 -16.15 -11.00
CA PRO A 529 -12.90 -17.39 -11.52
C PRO A 529 -11.93 -17.97 -12.54
N ASN A 530 -11.64 -19.25 -12.37
CA ASN A 530 -10.80 -20.06 -13.24
C ASN A 530 -11.02 -19.73 -14.73
N SER A 531 -9.89 -19.62 -15.44
CA SER A 531 -9.76 -19.54 -16.88
C SER A 531 -10.80 -20.39 -17.64
N GLY A 532 -11.66 -19.73 -18.41
CA GLY A 532 -12.43 -20.37 -19.48
C GLY A 532 -13.93 -20.08 -19.50
N ALA A 533 -14.35 -18.81 -19.57
CA ALA A 533 -15.62 -18.46 -20.21
C ALA A 533 -15.60 -17.00 -20.67
N SER A 534 -15.63 -16.80 -21.99
CA SER A 534 -15.94 -15.52 -22.61
C SER A 534 -17.40 -15.16 -22.34
N ILE A 535 -17.68 -13.99 -21.74
CA ILE A 535 -18.86 -13.16 -22.02
C ILE A 535 -18.54 -11.71 -21.63
N THR A 536 -18.82 -10.83 -22.58
CA THR A 536 -18.95 -9.37 -22.50
C THR A 536 -19.83 -8.94 -21.33
N GLN A 537 -19.26 -8.23 -20.34
CA GLN A 537 -20.02 -7.30 -19.48
C GLN A 537 -19.16 -6.06 -19.22
N THR A 538 -19.69 -4.92 -19.64
CA THR A 538 -19.29 -3.57 -19.23
C THR A 538 -19.28 -3.52 -17.70
N ALA A 539 -18.10 -3.31 -17.12
CA ALA A 539 -17.96 -3.00 -15.70
C ALA A 539 -18.56 -1.61 -15.47
N ASN A 540 -19.80 -1.57 -14.98
CA ASN A 540 -20.39 -0.37 -14.40
C ASN A 540 -19.68 -0.07 -13.09
N ASP A 541 -19.40 1.21 -12.87
CA ASP A 541 -18.65 1.82 -11.76
C ASP A 541 -19.46 1.84 -10.42
N ASP A 542 -20.50 1.00 -10.30
CA ASP A 542 -21.57 1.19 -9.30
C ASP A 542 -21.58 0.19 -8.13
N ASP A 543 -20.80 -0.88 -8.14
CA ASP A 543 -20.83 -1.89 -7.05
C ASP A 543 -19.64 -1.76 -6.09
N LYS A 544 -19.36 -0.54 -5.60
CA LYS A 544 -18.52 -0.40 -4.40
C LYS A 544 -19.34 -0.82 -3.19
N LYS A 545 -19.29 -2.11 -2.86
CA LYS A 545 -19.98 -2.69 -1.70
C LYS A 545 -19.57 -1.98 -0.42
N ILE A 546 -20.57 -1.51 0.31
CA ILE A 546 -20.39 -0.80 1.58
C ILE A 546 -20.23 -1.86 2.68
N PRO A 547 -19.08 -1.92 3.39
CA PRO A 547 -18.78 -3.02 4.31
C PRO A 547 -19.66 -3.04 5.58
N TYR A 548 -20.18 -1.89 6.00
CA TYR A 548 -21.06 -1.78 7.16
C TYR A 548 -22.19 -0.80 6.86
N THR A 549 -23.43 -1.29 6.89
CA THR A 549 -24.63 -0.49 6.66
C THR A 549 -25.59 -0.67 7.83
N ILE A 550 -26.17 0.44 8.30
CA ILE A 550 -27.16 0.43 9.37
C ILE A 550 -28.53 0.76 8.78
N ILE A 551 -29.52 -0.09 9.06
CA ILE A 551 -30.91 0.13 8.66
C ILE A 551 -31.68 0.74 9.83
N GLY A 552 -32.25 1.92 9.60
CA GLY A 552 -33.10 2.63 10.55
C GLY A 552 -34.60 2.54 10.23
N SER A 553 -35.44 2.85 11.21
CA SER A 553 -36.88 3.07 11.03
C SER A 553 -37.34 4.33 11.76
N ILE A 554 -38.33 4.99 11.18
CA ILE A 554 -39.04 6.15 11.78
C ILE A 554 -40.55 5.91 11.89
N SER A 555 -41.00 4.68 11.67
CA SER A 555 -42.42 4.32 11.60
C SER A 555 -43.18 4.49 12.92
N GLU A 556 -42.47 4.54 14.05
CA GLU A 556 -43.08 4.70 15.36
C GLU A 556 -43.33 6.17 15.74
N PRO A 557 -44.39 6.45 16.52
CA PRO A 557 -44.64 7.79 17.05
C PRO A 557 -43.50 8.25 17.96
N GLY A 558 -43.08 9.50 17.82
CA GLY A 558 -41.91 10.07 18.53
C GLY A 558 -40.59 9.96 17.76
N LEU A 559 -40.56 9.22 16.64
CA LEU A 559 -39.46 9.18 15.67
C LEU A 559 -39.77 10.09 14.47
N GLY A 560 -38.75 10.46 13.70
CA GLY A 560 -38.84 11.44 12.61
C GLY A 560 -38.12 12.74 12.95
N LEU A 561 -38.47 13.83 12.27
CA LEU A 561 -37.79 15.11 12.47
C LEU A 561 -38.00 15.63 13.89
N LYS A 562 -36.93 16.17 14.47
CA LYS A 562 -36.99 16.75 15.81
C LYS A 562 -37.95 17.94 15.87
N SER A 563 -38.16 18.64 14.76
CA SER A 563 -39.13 19.74 14.64
C SER A 563 -40.59 19.28 14.76
N TRP A 564 -40.89 18.02 14.42
CA TRP A 564 -42.25 17.46 14.50
C TRP A 564 -42.69 17.18 15.93
N TRP A 565 -41.71 16.90 16.79
CA TRP A 565 -41.94 16.54 18.19
C TRP A 565 -41.44 17.68 19.07
N THR A 566 -42.34 18.62 19.40
CA THR A 566 -42.04 19.58 20.47
C THR A 566 -41.89 18.80 21.77
N GLU A 567 -40.72 18.89 22.42
CA GLU A 567 -40.52 18.32 23.74
C GLU A 567 -41.52 18.99 24.70
N THR A 568 -42.58 18.27 25.05
CA THR A 568 -43.27 18.48 26.31
C THR A 568 -42.33 17.95 27.38
N SER A 569 -41.38 18.80 27.78
CA SER A 569 -40.59 18.64 29.00
C SER A 569 -41.49 18.73 30.23
#